data_AF-L7C8I2-F1
#
_entry.id   AF-L7C8I2-F1
#
_cell.length_a   1.000
_cell.length_b   1.000
_cell.length_c   1.000
_cell.angle_alpha   90.00
_cell.angle_beta   90.00
_cell.angle_gamma   90.00
#
_symmetry.space_group_name_H-M   'P 1'
#
loop_
_entity.id
_entity.type
_entity.pdbx_description
1 polymer ?
#
loop_
_entity_poly.entity_id
_entity_poly.type
_entity_poly.pdbx_seq_one_letter_code
_entity_poly.pdbx_strand_id
1 'polypeptide(L)'
;MKIIEGLIHYRETIQRREVDDLLPLKKKMGEIILIEQAKTGGLDSIDDVVGKINPNEMDAIQEFRRSMRRAGMAIATERSYVNKLKAFMADRGLNCLADFDRIHASDVEAHLTDLAVDGNVSPSTQNQAFHSLLKFFELVLKREMGKIEAIRANKDSMAPTVMSPEEVGQVFDGLDRVYLVIAKLLYGCG
;
A
#
# COMPACT_ATOMS: atom_id res chain seq x y z
N MET A 1 -26.85 1.95 -27.45
CA MET A 1 -26.56 3.08 -28.37
C MET A 1 -25.62 4.12 -27.78
N LYS A 2 -25.87 4.65 -26.56
CA LYS A 2 -25.05 5.72 -25.94
C LYS A 2 -23.52 5.48 -25.88
N ILE A 3 -23.08 4.23 -25.66
CA ILE A 3 -21.65 3.89 -25.61
C ILE A 3 -20.99 4.03 -26.99
N ILE A 4 -21.69 3.63 -28.05
CA ILE A 4 -21.17 3.72 -29.43
C ILE A 4 -21.10 5.18 -29.86
N GLU A 5 -22.11 5.99 -29.53
CA GLU A 5 -22.11 7.44 -29.77
C GLU A 5 -20.96 8.14 -29.02
N GLY A 6 -20.71 7.77 -27.75
CA GLY A 6 -19.60 8.30 -26.97
C GLY A 6 -18.23 7.96 -27.57
N LEU A 7 -18.07 6.73 -28.08
CA LEU A 7 -16.83 6.30 -28.73
C LEU A 7 -16.60 6.99 -30.08
N ILE A 8 -17.67 7.24 -30.85
CA ILE A 8 -17.60 8.03 -32.09
C ILE A 8 -17.18 9.47 -31.78
N HIS A 9 -17.80 10.09 -30.78
CA HIS A 9 -17.46 11.44 -30.35
C HIS A 9 -16.01 11.56 -29.87
N TYR A 10 -15.52 10.63 -29.05
CA TYR A 10 -14.13 10.59 -28.60
C TYR A 10 -13.14 10.43 -29.76
N ARG A 11 -13.45 9.55 -30.72
CA ARG A 11 -12.61 9.34 -31.91
C ARG A 11 -12.54 10.60 -32.78
N GLU A 12 -13.64 11.31 -32.94
CA GLU A 12 -13.71 12.50 -33.78
C GLU A 12 -13.11 13.75 -33.11
N THR A 13 -13.23 13.88 -31.80
CA THR A 13 -12.84 15.10 -31.07
C THR A 13 -11.47 15.02 -30.39
N ILE A 14 -11.02 13.82 -30.00
CA ILE A 14 -9.78 13.61 -29.24
C ILE A 14 -8.73 12.88 -30.08
N GLN A 15 -9.06 11.73 -30.70
CA GLN A 15 -8.06 10.95 -31.47
C GLN A 15 -7.62 11.63 -32.77
N ARG A 16 -8.42 12.55 -33.32
CA ARG A 16 -8.06 13.31 -34.53
C ARG A 16 -7.35 14.63 -34.24
N ARG A 17 -7.13 14.99 -32.97
CA ARG A 17 -6.32 16.17 -32.63
C ARG A 17 -4.85 15.87 -32.85
N GLU A 18 -4.15 16.87 -33.39
CA GLU A 18 -2.69 16.86 -33.51
C GLU A 18 -2.05 16.63 -32.13
N VAL A 19 -0.98 15.83 -32.09
CA VAL A 19 -0.23 15.51 -30.85
C VAL A 19 0.39 16.78 -30.23
N ASP A 20 0.43 17.87 -31.00
CA ASP A 20 0.88 19.20 -30.58
C ASP A 20 0.18 19.72 -29.32
N ASP A 21 -1.09 19.37 -29.09
CA ASP A 21 -1.83 19.74 -27.86
C ASP A 21 -1.19 19.17 -26.58
N LEU A 22 -0.40 18.09 -26.68
CA LEU A 22 0.27 17.43 -25.56
C LEU A 22 1.72 17.89 -25.37
N LEU A 23 2.29 18.63 -26.33
CA LEU A 23 3.65 19.19 -26.21
C LEU A 23 3.83 20.08 -24.96
N PRO A 24 2.86 20.94 -24.58
CA PRO A 24 2.96 21.72 -23.34
C PRO A 24 3.01 20.84 -22.10
N LEU A 25 2.21 19.77 -22.05
CA LEU A 25 2.20 18.80 -20.95
C LEU A 25 3.51 18.02 -20.86
N LYS A 26 4.01 17.50 -22.00
CA LYS A 26 5.29 16.80 -22.08
C LYS A 26 6.45 17.70 -21.64
N LYS A 27 6.45 18.95 -22.07
CA LYS A 27 7.45 19.95 -21.65
C LYS A 27 7.37 20.21 -20.15
N LYS A 28 6.16 20.39 -19.60
CA LYS A 28 5.94 20.61 -18.16
C LYS A 28 6.38 19.41 -17.32
N MET A 29 6.11 18.19 -17.78
CA MET A 29 6.59 16.97 -17.13
C MET A 29 8.12 16.90 -17.12
N GLY A 30 8.78 17.24 -18.23
CA GLY A 30 10.24 17.34 -18.29
C GLY A 30 10.81 18.38 -17.32
N GLU A 31 10.18 19.56 -17.21
CA GLU A 31 10.56 20.57 -16.21
C GLU A 31 10.41 20.07 -14.78
N ILE A 32 9.32 19.36 -14.46
CA ILE A 32 9.10 18.78 -13.13
C ILE A 32 10.16 17.72 -12.84
N ILE A 33 10.47 16.85 -13.79
CA ILE A 33 11.52 15.83 -13.64
C ILE A 33 12.86 16.49 -13.33
N LEU A 34 13.24 17.55 -14.06
CA LEU A 34 14.48 18.28 -13.81
C LEU A 34 14.50 18.97 -12.44
N ILE A 35 13.38 19.59 -12.03
CA ILE A 35 13.25 20.24 -10.72
C ILE A 35 13.35 19.21 -9.59
N GLU A 36 12.69 18.07 -9.73
CA GLU A 36 12.77 16.98 -8.75
C GLU A 36 14.19 16.38 -8.73
N GLN A 37 14.81 16.12 -9.88
CA GLN A 37 16.21 15.68 -9.95
C GLN A 37 17.17 16.68 -9.27
N ALA A 38 16.97 17.99 -9.48
CA ALA A 38 17.78 19.04 -8.89
C ALA A 38 17.53 19.25 -7.38
N LYS A 39 16.29 19.05 -6.91
CA LYS A 39 15.95 19.08 -5.48
C LYS A 39 16.50 17.87 -4.73
N THR A 40 16.57 16.71 -5.39
CA THR A 40 16.92 15.45 -4.74
C THR A 40 18.42 15.15 -4.85
N GLY A 41 19.18 15.81 -5.72
CA GLY A 41 20.65 15.75 -5.69
C GLY A 41 21.25 14.42 -6.15
N GLY A 42 20.68 13.83 -7.21
CA GLY A 42 21.21 12.61 -7.84
C GLY A 42 20.97 11.36 -6.99
N LEU A 43 19.87 10.66 -7.26
CA LEU A 43 19.57 9.39 -6.64
C LEU A 43 19.53 8.32 -7.74
N ASP A 44 20.72 7.80 -8.07
CA ASP A 44 20.93 6.76 -9.10
C ASP A 44 20.96 5.33 -8.50
N SER A 45 20.56 5.13 -7.23
CA SER A 45 20.53 3.82 -6.56
C SER A 45 19.11 3.42 -6.12
N ILE A 46 18.79 2.12 -6.11
CA ILE A 46 17.52 1.59 -5.53
C ILE A 46 17.39 1.96 -4.04
N ASP A 47 18.49 2.21 -3.33
CA ASP A 47 18.49 2.64 -1.92
C ASP A 47 17.76 3.97 -1.68
N ASP A 48 17.70 4.78 -2.72
CA ASP A 48 17.26 6.15 -2.64
C ASP A 48 15.74 6.33 -2.75
N VAL A 49 15.04 5.35 -3.35
CA VAL A 49 13.57 5.34 -3.47
C VAL A 49 12.93 4.87 -2.15
N VAL A 50 13.67 4.13 -1.33
CA VAL A 50 13.13 3.41 -0.17
C VAL A 50 13.40 4.15 1.16
N GLY A 51 14.43 5.00 1.20
CA GLY A 51 14.82 5.79 2.37
C GLY A 51 15.60 4.99 3.42
N LYS A 52 16.40 5.68 4.24
CA LYS A 52 17.24 5.03 5.28
C LYS A 52 16.38 4.37 6.36
N ILE A 53 16.80 3.19 6.83
CA ILE A 53 16.16 2.53 7.99
C ILE A 53 16.45 3.38 9.22
N ASN A 54 15.40 3.66 10.01
CA ASN A 54 15.52 4.46 11.21
C ASN A 54 16.35 3.71 12.27
N PRO A 55 17.50 4.24 12.71
CA PRO A 55 18.35 3.57 13.70
C PRO A 55 17.72 3.48 15.10
N ASN A 56 16.69 4.30 15.38
CA ASN A 56 15.97 4.31 16.65
C ASN A 56 14.78 3.33 16.68
N GLU A 57 14.46 2.66 15.57
CA GLU A 57 13.49 1.56 15.60
C GLU A 57 14.07 0.35 16.35
N MET A 58 13.21 -0.51 16.89
CA MET A 58 13.64 -1.76 17.55
C MET A 58 14.44 -2.63 16.57
N ASP A 59 15.44 -3.34 17.09
CA ASP A 59 16.34 -4.21 16.33
C ASP A 59 15.60 -5.22 15.45
N ALA A 60 14.52 -5.83 15.96
CA ALA A 60 13.65 -6.74 15.21
C ALA A 60 13.03 -6.08 13.97
N ILE A 61 12.56 -4.83 14.11
CA ILE A 61 11.96 -4.07 13.02
C ILE A 61 13.02 -3.69 11.99
N GLN A 62 14.19 -3.25 12.45
CA GLN A 62 15.30 -2.90 11.56
C GLN A 62 15.72 -4.10 10.72
N GLU A 63 15.92 -5.27 11.35
CA GLU A 63 16.33 -6.48 10.62
C GLU A 63 15.25 -7.00 9.69
N PHE A 64 13.97 -6.84 10.05
CA PHE A 64 12.88 -7.19 9.16
C PHE A 64 12.85 -6.33 7.90
N ARG A 65 13.00 -5.00 8.03
CA ARG A 65 13.10 -4.10 6.87
C ARG A 65 14.29 -4.46 5.99
N ARG A 66 15.48 -4.68 6.57
CA ARG A 66 16.67 -5.11 5.81
C ARG A 66 16.40 -6.39 5.03
N SER A 67 15.78 -7.38 5.68
CA SER A 67 15.49 -8.68 5.07
C SER A 67 14.43 -8.60 3.98
N MET A 68 13.38 -7.78 4.15
CA MET A 68 12.37 -7.55 3.12
C MET A 68 12.94 -6.83 1.88
N ARG A 69 13.81 -5.82 2.10
CA ARG A 69 14.50 -5.11 1.01
C ARG A 69 15.45 -6.02 0.27
N ARG A 70 16.24 -6.85 0.98
CA ARG A 70 17.08 -7.88 0.36
C ARG A 70 16.27 -8.88 -0.47
N ALA A 71 15.05 -9.20 -0.03
CA ALA A 71 14.13 -10.06 -0.76
C ALA A 71 13.41 -9.35 -1.93
N GLY A 72 13.70 -8.08 -2.21
CA GLY A 72 13.11 -7.32 -3.32
C GLY A 72 11.62 -7.03 -3.15
N MET A 73 11.09 -7.04 -1.92
CA MET A 73 9.67 -6.77 -1.69
C MET A 73 9.32 -5.29 -1.90
N ALA A 74 8.11 -5.03 -2.40
CA ALA A 74 7.60 -3.68 -2.58
C ALA A 74 7.56 -2.91 -1.25
N ILE A 75 7.89 -1.61 -1.28
CA ILE A 75 7.92 -0.75 -0.09
C ILE A 75 6.56 -0.63 0.60
N ALA A 76 5.46 -0.70 -0.16
CA ALA A 76 4.11 -0.74 0.40
C ALA A 76 3.88 -2.00 1.24
N THR A 77 4.39 -3.14 0.79
CA THR A 77 4.36 -4.41 1.54
C THR A 77 5.22 -4.32 2.80
N GLU A 78 6.43 -3.74 2.72
CA GLU A 78 7.27 -3.46 3.89
C GLU A 78 6.53 -2.65 4.95
N ARG A 79 5.90 -1.55 4.54
CA ARG A 79 5.14 -0.69 5.46
C ARG A 79 3.98 -1.44 6.11
N SER A 80 3.20 -2.19 5.32
CA SER A 80 2.09 -2.98 5.87
C SER A 80 2.59 -4.04 6.85
N TYR A 81 3.61 -4.81 6.46
CA TYR A 81 4.09 -5.93 7.26
C TYR A 81 4.78 -5.49 8.55
N VAL A 82 5.58 -4.42 8.48
CA VAL A 82 6.20 -3.83 9.67
C VAL A 82 5.12 -3.34 10.64
N ASN A 83 4.04 -2.71 10.16
CA ASN A 83 2.97 -2.26 11.04
C ASN A 83 2.27 -3.43 11.74
N LYS A 84 2.07 -4.56 11.06
CA LYS A 84 1.51 -5.77 11.68
C LYS A 84 2.46 -6.40 12.70
N LEU A 85 3.75 -6.45 12.40
CA LEU A 85 4.75 -6.91 13.36
C LEU A 85 4.80 -6.02 14.61
N LYS A 86 4.75 -4.69 14.45
CA LYS A 86 4.69 -3.75 15.58
C LYS A 86 3.44 -3.97 16.45
N ALA A 87 2.29 -4.22 15.83
CA ALA A 87 1.07 -4.54 16.58
C ALA A 87 1.21 -5.83 17.39
N PHE A 88 1.80 -6.89 16.80
CA PHE A 88 2.09 -8.13 17.51
C PHE A 88 3.10 -7.94 18.65
N MET A 89 4.17 -7.18 18.41
CA MET A 89 5.16 -6.86 19.45
C MET A 89 4.54 -6.10 20.62
N ALA A 90 3.65 -5.14 20.35
CA ALA A 90 2.94 -4.42 21.40
C ALA A 90 2.01 -5.33 22.21
N ASP A 91 1.25 -6.21 21.53
CA ASP A 91 0.34 -7.18 22.14
C ASP A 91 1.07 -8.18 23.06
N ARG A 92 2.25 -8.65 22.64
CA ARG A 92 3.06 -9.63 23.39
C ARG A 92 4.13 -8.99 24.29
N GLY A 93 4.17 -7.66 24.38
CA GLY A 93 5.15 -6.94 25.21
C GLY A 93 6.61 -7.18 24.81
N LEU A 94 6.89 -7.27 23.51
CA LEU A 94 8.22 -7.51 22.94
C LEU A 94 8.94 -6.19 22.66
N ASN A 95 10.18 -6.09 23.12
CA ASN A 95 10.99 -4.88 23.01
C ASN A 95 12.21 -5.06 22.10
N CYS A 96 12.68 -6.29 21.92
CA CYS A 96 13.83 -6.59 21.06
C CYS A 96 13.70 -7.91 20.31
N LEU A 97 14.66 -8.20 19.41
CA LEU A 97 14.70 -9.42 18.63
C LEU A 97 14.87 -10.67 19.50
N ALA A 98 15.64 -10.59 20.58
CA ALA A 98 15.84 -11.72 21.50
C ALA A 98 14.55 -12.14 22.22
N ASP A 99 13.59 -11.22 22.42
CA ASP A 99 12.29 -11.55 23.03
C ASP A 99 11.47 -12.52 22.18
N PHE A 100 11.80 -12.71 20.90
CA PHE A 100 11.13 -13.68 20.04
C PHE A 100 11.54 -15.12 20.33
N ASP A 101 12.60 -15.39 21.10
CA ASP A 101 13.01 -16.76 21.43
C ASP A 101 11.93 -17.51 22.25
N ARG A 102 11.27 -16.77 23.16
CA ARG A 102 10.13 -17.26 23.98
C ARG A 102 8.78 -17.29 23.25
N ILE A 103 8.72 -16.84 22.01
CA ILE A 103 7.48 -16.84 21.22
C ILE A 103 7.30 -18.20 20.55
N HIS A 104 6.11 -18.74 20.68
CA HIS A 104 5.69 -20.01 20.09
C HIS A 104 4.48 -19.84 19.17
N ALA A 105 4.12 -20.91 18.47
CA ALA A 105 2.97 -20.95 17.58
C ALA A 105 1.67 -20.52 18.30
N SER A 106 1.51 -20.90 19.57
CA SER A 106 0.37 -20.53 20.41
C SER A 106 0.21 -19.02 20.61
N ASP A 107 1.31 -18.27 20.72
CA ASP A 107 1.25 -16.82 20.91
C ASP A 107 0.81 -16.10 19.63
N VAL A 108 1.23 -16.63 18.48
CA VAL A 108 0.77 -16.16 17.16
C VAL A 108 -0.70 -16.51 16.96
N GLU A 109 -1.11 -17.72 17.33
CA GLU A 109 -2.50 -18.17 17.24
C GLU A 109 -3.45 -17.33 18.10
N ALA A 110 -3.05 -17.08 19.35
CA ALA A 110 -3.79 -16.22 20.25
C ALA A 110 -3.92 -14.81 19.65
N HIS A 111 -2.83 -14.23 19.12
CA HIS A 111 -2.88 -12.87 18.57
C HIS A 111 -3.84 -12.76 17.39
N LEU A 112 -3.79 -13.73 16.47
CA LEU A 112 -4.67 -13.74 15.31
C LEU A 112 -6.13 -13.97 15.70
N THR A 113 -6.37 -14.74 16.76
CA THR A 113 -7.70 -14.95 17.34
C THR A 113 -8.23 -13.67 17.98
N ASP A 114 -7.41 -12.99 18.79
CA ASP A 114 -7.74 -11.72 19.43
C ASP A 114 -8.09 -10.66 18.36
N LEU A 115 -7.34 -10.59 17.25
CA LEU A 115 -7.68 -9.73 16.12
C LEU A 115 -9.07 -10.02 15.53
N ALA A 116 -9.43 -11.29 15.41
CA ALA A 116 -10.71 -11.70 14.82
C ALA A 116 -11.89 -11.46 15.77
N VAL A 117 -11.74 -11.86 17.05
CA VAL A 117 -12.80 -11.87 18.04
C VAL A 117 -12.97 -10.50 18.70
N ASP A 118 -11.90 -9.98 19.30
CA ASP A 118 -11.94 -8.73 20.06
C ASP A 118 -11.72 -7.51 19.15
N GLY A 119 -10.81 -7.64 18.18
CA GLY A 119 -10.50 -6.59 17.22
C GLY A 119 -11.56 -6.41 16.13
N ASN A 120 -12.44 -7.40 15.92
CA ASN A 120 -13.46 -7.44 14.86
C ASN A 120 -12.92 -6.92 13.51
N VAL A 121 -11.72 -7.39 13.15
CA VAL A 121 -11.03 -6.97 11.93
C VAL A 121 -11.59 -7.67 10.69
N SER A 122 -11.31 -7.13 9.50
CA SER A 122 -11.65 -7.81 8.25
C SER A 122 -10.79 -9.07 8.04
N PRO A 123 -11.27 -10.06 7.28
CA PRO A 123 -10.46 -11.21 6.85
C PRO A 123 -9.14 -10.80 6.20
N SER A 124 -9.15 -9.77 5.36
CA SER A 124 -7.96 -9.22 4.71
C SER A 124 -6.94 -8.63 5.69
N THR A 125 -7.41 -8.08 6.81
CA THR A 125 -6.54 -7.51 7.86
C THR A 125 -5.87 -8.62 8.66
N GLN A 126 -6.62 -9.66 9.01
CA GLN A 126 -6.07 -10.83 9.70
C GLN A 126 -5.06 -11.57 8.80
N ASN A 127 -5.37 -11.75 7.52
CA ASN A 127 -4.45 -12.39 6.56
C ASN A 127 -3.16 -11.59 6.40
N GLN A 128 -3.24 -10.26 6.34
CA GLN A 128 -2.03 -9.42 6.35
C GLN A 128 -1.21 -9.64 7.62
N ALA A 129 -1.84 -9.71 8.80
CA ALA A 129 -1.13 -10.00 10.05
C ALA A 129 -0.43 -11.37 10.00
N PHE A 130 -1.16 -12.42 9.60
CA PHE A 130 -0.62 -13.77 9.46
C PHE A 130 0.60 -13.82 8.53
N HIS A 131 0.49 -13.26 7.32
CA HIS A 131 1.59 -13.29 6.36
C HIS A 131 2.78 -12.42 6.78
N SER A 132 2.53 -11.32 7.49
CA SER A 132 3.60 -10.49 8.05
C SER A 132 4.42 -11.27 9.07
N LEU A 133 3.75 -11.95 9.99
CA LEU A 133 4.41 -12.79 11.00
C LEU A 133 5.11 -13.98 10.36
N LEU A 134 4.47 -14.68 9.43
CA LEU A 134 5.10 -15.77 8.68
C LEU A 134 6.39 -15.31 7.99
N LYS A 135 6.39 -14.15 7.31
CA LYS A 135 7.60 -13.61 6.69
C LYS A 135 8.66 -13.19 7.70
N PHE A 136 8.27 -12.70 8.87
CA PHE A 136 9.23 -12.41 9.92
C PHE A 136 9.93 -13.69 10.42
N PHE A 137 9.16 -14.77 10.66
CA PHE A 137 9.70 -16.08 11.04
C PHE A 137 10.65 -16.65 9.98
N GLU A 138 10.27 -16.60 8.70
CA GLU A 138 11.09 -17.10 7.59
C GLU A 138 12.35 -16.25 7.32
N LEU A 139 12.20 -14.91 7.28
CA LEU A 139 13.27 -14.02 6.81
C LEU A 139 14.23 -13.61 7.92
N VAL A 140 13.74 -13.47 9.16
CA VAL A 140 14.53 -12.96 10.30
C VAL A 140 14.87 -14.09 11.26
N LEU A 141 13.86 -14.79 11.80
CA LEU A 141 14.09 -15.80 12.85
C LEU A 141 14.68 -17.11 12.32
N LYS A 142 14.59 -17.36 11.01
CA LYS A 142 15.10 -18.59 10.34
C LYS A 142 14.56 -19.88 10.97
N ARG A 143 13.33 -19.85 11.48
CA ARG A 143 12.64 -21.01 12.05
C ARG A 143 11.19 -21.04 11.61
N GLU A 144 10.59 -22.22 11.64
CA GLU A 144 9.18 -22.39 11.28
C GLU A 144 8.26 -21.76 12.34
N MET A 145 7.19 -21.12 11.89
CA MET A 145 6.16 -20.55 12.76
C MET A 145 5.30 -21.63 13.44
N GLY A 146 5.33 -22.87 12.91
CA GLY A 146 4.47 -23.96 13.34
C GLY A 146 3.07 -23.90 12.72
N LYS A 147 2.24 -24.87 13.10
CA LYS A 147 0.83 -24.94 12.65
C LYS A 147 0.00 -23.97 13.49
N ILE A 148 -0.76 -23.11 12.81
CA ILE A 148 -1.62 -22.10 13.44
C ILE A 148 -3.08 -22.39 13.10
N GLU A 149 -3.90 -22.62 14.13
CA GLU A 149 -5.33 -22.91 14.03
C GLU A 149 -6.19 -21.77 14.60
N ALA A 150 -5.83 -20.52 14.30
CA ALA A 150 -6.53 -19.34 14.78
C ALA A 150 -7.97 -19.22 14.25
N ILE A 151 -8.86 -18.68 15.08
CA ILE A 151 -10.23 -18.33 14.67
C ILE A 151 -10.16 -17.33 13.52
N ARG A 152 -10.87 -17.60 12.42
CA ARG A 152 -10.85 -16.74 11.24
C ARG A 152 -11.80 -15.56 11.42
N ALA A 153 -11.31 -14.37 11.08
CA ALA A 153 -12.15 -13.20 10.94
C ALA A 153 -13.23 -13.46 9.87
N ASN A 154 -14.48 -13.11 10.20
CA ASN A 154 -15.65 -13.36 9.35
C ASN A 154 -16.46 -12.08 9.09
N LYS A 155 -15.89 -10.90 9.37
CA LYS A 155 -16.55 -9.63 9.13
C LYS A 155 -16.91 -9.48 7.65
N ASP A 156 -18.18 -9.18 7.40
CA ASP A 156 -18.71 -8.98 6.07
C ASP A 156 -17.90 -7.91 5.31
N SER A 157 -17.54 -8.20 4.07
CA SER A 157 -16.91 -7.20 3.22
C SER A 157 -17.93 -6.10 2.94
N MET A 158 -17.62 -4.86 3.31
CA MET A 158 -18.37 -3.72 2.81
C MET A 158 -18.29 -3.73 1.28
N ALA A 159 -19.45 -3.82 0.62
CA ALA A 159 -19.53 -3.61 -0.81
C ALA A 159 -19.04 -2.19 -1.11
N PRO A 160 -18.13 -2.00 -2.08
CA PRO A 160 -17.75 -0.66 -2.52
C PRO A 160 -19.02 0.10 -2.90
N THR A 161 -19.31 1.19 -2.19
CA THR A 161 -20.41 2.08 -2.59
C THR A 161 -19.91 2.95 -3.72
N VAL A 162 -20.58 2.88 -4.86
CA VAL A 162 -20.24 3.67 -6.05
C VAL A 162 -21.12 4.92 -6.10
N MET A 163 -20.54 6.04 -6.51
CA MET A 163 -21.30 7.26 -6.78
C MET A 163 -22.10 7.10 -8.08
N SER A 164 -23.33 7.59 -8.08
CA SER A 164 -24.13 7.77 -9.28
C SER A 164 -23.53 8.88 -10.18
N PRO A 165 -23.86 8.91 -11.48
CA PRO A 165 -23.38 9.97 -12.38
C PRO A 165 -23.74 11.39 -11.90
N GLU A 166 -24.89 11.53 -11.21
CA GLU A 166 -25.34 12.81 -10.65
C GLU A 166 -24.48 13.25 -9.47
N GLU A 167 -24.15 12.34 -8.56
CA GLU A 167 -23.25 12.60 -7.43
C GLU A 167 -21.83 12.92 -7.91
N VAL A 168 -21.34 12.22 -8.94
CA VAL A 168 -20.05 12.54 -9.58
C VAL A 168 -20.06 13.96 -10.15
N GLY A 169 -21.16 14.36 -10.78
CA GLY A 169 -21.36 15.74 -11.26
C GLY A 169 -21.24 16.76 -10.14
N GLN A 170 -21.94 16.53 -9.02
CA GLN A 170 -21.88 17.41 -7.85
C GLN A 170 -20.47 17.52 -7.24
N VAL A 171 -19.72 16.41 -7.22
CA VAL A 171 -18.32 16.43 -6.78
C VAL A 171 -17.45 17.25 -7.72
N PHE A 172 -17.61 17.11 -9.03
CA PHE A 172 -16.86 17.90 -10.01
C PHE A 172 -17.18 19.38 -9.94
N ASP A 173 -18.43 19.77 -9.68
CA ASP A 173 -18.83 21.16 -9.53
C ASP A 173 -18.21 21.83 -8.30
N GLY A 174 -17.80 21.05 -7.30
CA GLY A 174 -17.09 21.52 -6.10
C GLY A 174 -15.56 21.56 -6.20
N LEU A 175 -14.99 21.14 -7.34
CA LEU A 175 -13.54 21.06 -7.53
C LEU A 175 -13.03 22.05 -8.58
N ASP A 176 -11.91 22.69 -8.29
CA ASP A 176 -11.31 23.68 -9.19
C ASP A 176 -9.92 23.27 -9.70
N ARG A 177 -9.61 23.76 -10.92
CA ARG A 177 -8.27 23.71 -11.54
C ARG A 177 -7.67 22.29 -11.55
N VAL A 178 -6.52 22.12 -10.89
CA VAL A 178 -5.72 20.88 -10.91
C VAL A 178 -6.49 19.72 -10.28
N TYR A 179 -7.27 19.98 -9.21
CA TYR A 179 -8.05 18.94 -8.55
C TYR A 179 -9.18 18.41 -9.43
N LEU A 180 -9.83 19.28 -10.21
CA LEU A 180 -10.84 18.88 -11.18
C LEU A 180 -10.25 17.99 -12.28
N VAL A 181 -9.07 18.33 -12.78
CA VAL A 181 -8.38 17.54 -13.81
C VAL A 181 -8.01 16.16 -13.26
N ILE A 182 -7.43 16.10 -12.05
CA ILE A 182 -7.10 14.83 -11.39
C ILE A 182 -8.36 13.99 -11.19
N ALA A 183 -9.45 14.58 -10.66
CA ALA A 183 -10.69 13.87 -10.40
C ALA A 183 -11.32 13.31 -11.68
N LYS A 184 -11.33 14.08 -12.78
CA LYS A 184 -11.83 13.62 -14.08
C LYS A 184 -10.99 12.50 -14.67
N LEU A 185 -9.66 12.55 -14.50
CA LEU A 185 -8.77 11.48 -14.95
C LEU A 185 -9.00 10.18 -14.16
N LEU A 186 -9.06 10.26 -12.82
CA LEU A 186 -9.36 9.11 -11.97
C LEU A 186 -10.72 8.47 -12.32
N TYR A 187 -11.74 9.29 -12.59
CA TYR A 187 -13.06 8.78 -12.96
C TYR A 187 -13.09 8.19 -14.38
N GLY A 188 -12.41 8.82 -15.35
CA GLY A 188 -12.48 8.44 -16.76
C GLY A 188 -11.52 7.32 -17.17
N CYS A 189 -10.45 7.09 -16.41
CA CYS A 189 -9.43 6.09 -16.73
C CYS A 189 -9.47 4.84 -15.83
N GLY A 190 -10.30 4.84 -14.78
CA GLY A 190 -10.32 3.80 -13.74
C GLY A 190 -9.12 3.88 -12.81
#